data_AF-A0A5R9N761-F1
#
_entry.id   AF-A0A5R9N761-F1
#
_cell.length_a   1.000
_cell.length_b   1.000
_cell.length_c   1.000
_cell.angle_alpha   90.00
_cell.angle_beta   90.00
_cell.angle_gamma   90.00
#
_symmetry.space_group_name_H-M   'P 1'
#
loop_
_entity.id
_entity.type
_entity.pdbx_description
1 polymer ?
#
loop_
_entity_poly.entity_id
_entity_poly.type
_entity_poly.pdbx_seq_one_letter_code
_entity_poly.pdbx_strand_id
1 'polypeptide(L)'
;MAYEVELYIASTHASITVKDWLSDSPCADVQTGKKLENVPVNPRDTFHVLIGQQDGVGAVIIHETVSGVTHVPTEYEIPADLDGTGKITFPKGKSALQSQLDNLDAQVKALASQAASNKPGSNEAARSGSQGTPRGKK
;
A
#
# COMPACT_ATOMS: atom_id res chain seq x y z
N MET A 1 17.80 -17.54 4.16
CA MET A 1 17.26 -18.13 2.90
C MET A 1 17.03 -17.01 1.93
N ALA A 2 17.21 -17.24 0.63
CA ALA A 2 16.84 -16.25 -0.38
C ALA A 2 15.39 -16.48 -0.81
N TYR A 3 14.67 -15.41 -1.10
CA TYR A 3 13.27 -15.46 -1.52
C TYR A 3 13.08 -14.70 -2.83
N GLU A 4 12.11 -15.15 -3.62
CA GLU A 4 11.82 -14.57 -4.93
C GLU A 4 10.91 -13.34 -4.80
N VAL A 5 11.27 -12.30 -5.53
CA VAL A 5 10.60 -11.00 -5.53
C VAL A 5 10.30 -10.62 -6.98
N GLU A 6 9.07 -10.17 -7.23
CA GLU A 6 8.65 -9.64 -8.53
C GLU A 6 8.91 -8.13 -8.56
N LEU A 7 9.80 -7.67 -9.44
CA LEU A 7 10.04 -6.25 -9.69
C LEU A 7 9.30 -5.81 -10.96
N TYR A 8 8.25 -5.01 -10.80
CA TYR A 8 7.46 -4.45 -11.88
C TYR A 8 7.83 -2.99 -12.16
N ILE A 9 8.12 -2.68 -13.42
CA ILE A 9 8.48 -1.35 -13.90
C ILE A 9 7.22 -0.60 -14.33
N ALA A 10 6.75 0.35 -13.53
CA ALA A 10 5.55 1.14 -13.83
C ALA A 10 5.78 2.32 -14.78
N SER A 11 7.01 2.83 -14.85
CA SER A 11 7.35 4.06 -15.58
C SER A 11 8.52 3.85 -16.55
N THR A 12 8.70 4.78 -17.48
CA THR A 12 9.80 4.72 -18.45
C THR A 12 11.12 5.14 -17.82
N HIS A 13 12.13 4.27 -17.85
CA HIS A 13 13.50 4.54 -17.42
C HIS A 13 14.48 4.07 -18.50
N ALA A 14 15.65 4.69 -18.65
CA ALA A 14 16.59 4.28 -19.71
C ALA A 14 17.28 2.96 -19.36
N SER A 15 17.65 2.79 -18.09
CA SER A 15 18.16 1.53 -17.54
C SER A 15 18.04 1.48 -16.02
N ILE A 16 18.11 0.27 -15.46
CA ILE A 16 18.17 0.02 -14.02
C ILE A 16 19.34 -0.89 -13.65
N THR A 17 19.83 -0.72 -12.43
CA THR A 17 20.64 -1.71 -11.72
C THR A 17 19.89 -2.10 -10.46
N VAL A 18 19.70 -3.40 -10.26
CA VAL A 18 18.99 -3.96 -9.11
C VAL A 18 20.01 -4.68 -8.26
N LYS A 19 20.17 -4.29 -6.99
CA LYS A 19 21.10 -4.90 -6.06
C LYS A 19 20.39 -5.52 -4.87
N ASP A 20 20.95 -6.64 -4.40
CA ASP A 20 20.61 -7.22 -3.11
C ASP A 20 21.25 -6.35 -2.03
N TRP A 21 20.44 -5.86 -1.10
CA TRP A 21 20.91 -4.96 -0.04
C TRP A 21 21.97 -5.63 0.86
N LEU A 22 21.82 -6.93 1.13
CA LEU A 22 22.71 -7.64 2.03
C LEU A 22 24.14 -7.80 1.47
N SER A 23 24.25 -8.07 0.17
CA SER A 23 25.54 -8.29 -0.51
C SER A 23 26.03 -7.09 -1.33
N ASP A 24 25.23 -6.02 -1.47
CA ASP A 24 25.42 -4.89 -2.39
C ASP A 24 25.74 -5.31 -3.85
N SER A 25 25.43 -6.57 -4.19
CA SER A 25 25.77 -7.18 -5.47
C SER A 25 24.56 -7.15 -6.40
N PRO A 26 24.75 -6.92 -7.72
CA PRO A 26 23.61 -6.89 -8.62
C PRO A 26 22.91 -8.25 -8.67
N CYS A 27 21.59 -8.22 -8.58
CA CYS A 27 20.73 -9.39 -8.68
C CYS A 27 20.79 -9.99 -10.09
N ALA A 28 20.47 -11.28 -10.18
CA ALA A 28 20.18 -11.92 -11.45
C ALA A 28 18.67 -12.16 -11.56
N ASP A 29 18.13 -11.98 -12.76
CA ASP A 29 16.78 -12.38 -13.07
C ASP A 29 16.68 -13.92 -13.07
N VAL A 30 15.76 -14.47 -12.28
CA VAL A 30 15.59 -15.91 -12.06
C VAL A 30 15.15 -16.64 -13.32
N GLN A 31 14.36 -15.99 -14.17
CA GLN A 31 13.83 -16.62 -15.38
C GLN A 31 14.87 -16.71 -16.48
N THR A 32 15.70 -15.68 -16.62
CA THR A 32 16.66 -15.55 -17.73
C THR A 32 18.11 -15.81 -17.32
N GLY A 33 18.40 -15.84 -16.02
CA GLY A 33 19.75 -15.91 -15.47
C GLY A 33 20.59 -14.65 -15.72
N LYS A 34 20.02 -13.58 -16.30
CA LYS A 34 20.76 -12.38 -16.66
C LYS A 34 20.94 -11.46 -15.46
N LYS A 35 22.16 -10.96 -15.30
CA LYS A 35 22.48 -9.96 -14.27
C LYS A 35 21.77 -8.64 -14.57
N LEU A 36 21.11 -8.07 -13.56
CA LEU A 36 20.39 -6.80 -13.63
C LEU A 36 21.34 -5.63 -13.29
N GLU A 37 22.33 -5.43 -14.15
CA GLU A 37 23.32 -4.35 -14.06
C GLU A 37 23.25 -3.47 -15.32
N ASN A 38 22.84 -2.22 -15.15
CA ASN A 38 22.60 -1.26 -16.23
C ASN A 38 21.73 -1.84 -17.37
N VAL A 39 20.68 -2.57 -17.01
CA VAL A 39 19.78 -3.22 -17.96
C VAL A 39 18.75 -2.23 -18.46
N PRO A 40 18.58 -2.07 -19.79
CA PRO A 40 17.52 -1.22 -20.33
C PRO A 40 16.14 -1.79 -19.99
N VAL A 41 15.21 -0.92 -19.62
CA VAL A 41 13.85 -1.33 -19.22
C VAL A 41 12.78 -0.53 -19.93
N ASN A 42 11.66 -1.18 -20.16
CA ASN A 42 10.44 -0.59 -20.68
C ASN A 42 9.35 -0.56 -19.60
N PRO A 43 8.37 0.34 -19.74
CA PRO A 43 7.17 0.26 -18.92
C PRO A 43 6.51 -1.10 -19.06
N ARG A 44 6.11 -1.66 -17.92
CA ARG A 44 5.51 -3.00 -17.71
C ARG A 44 6.49 -4.17 -17.74
N ASP A 45 7.78 -3.92 -17.90
CA ASP A 45 8.77 -4.98 -17.71
C ASP A 45 8.70 -5.52 -16.28
N THR A 46 8.89 -6.83 -16.16
CA THR A 46 8.84 -7.54 -14.88
C THR A 46 10.07 -8.41 -14.76
N PHE A 47 10.75 -8.33 -13.63
CA PHE A 47 11.93 -9.14 -13.30
C PHE A 47 11.66 -9.96 -12.05
N HIS A 48 12.24 -11.16 -12.00
CA HIS A 48 12.16 -12.02 -10.83
C HIS A 48 13.54 -12.08 -10.18
N VAL A 49 13.69 -11.65 -8.94
CA VAL A 49 15.02 -11.60 -8.28
C VAL A 49 15.02 -12.37 -6.97
N LEU A 50 16.14 -13.01 -6.65
CA LEU A 50 16.36 -13.66 -5.36
C LEU A 50 17.08 -12.70 -4.41
N ILE A 51 16.44 -12.40 -3.28
CA ILE A 51 16.95 -11.43 -2.31
C ILE A 51 17.33 -12.12 -1.00
N GLY A 52 18.46 -11.72 -0.42
CA GLY A 52 18.90 -12.19 0.88
C GLY A 52 18.05 -11.58 1.99
N GLN A 53 17.84 -12.33 3.07
CA GLN A 53 17.22 -11.80 4.29
C GLN A 53 18.22 -11.81 5.44
N GLN A 54 18.19 -10.75 6.23
CA GLN A 54 18.81 -10.67 7.55
C GLN A 54 17.75 -10.23 8.56
N ASP A 55 17.66 -10.93 9.69
CA ASP A 55 16.71 -10.64 10.77
C ASP A 55 15.22 -10.56 10.32
N GLY A 56 14.85 -11.34 9.30
CA GLY A 56 13.49 -11.36 8.76
C GLY A 56 13.14 -10.16 7.86
N VAL A 57 14.15 -9.43 7.38
CA VAL A 57 13.97 -8.34 6.40
C VAL A 57 14.94 -8.57 5.25
N GLY A 58 14.43 -8.49 4.02
CA GLY A 58 15.29 -8.32 2.84
C GLY A 58 15.03 -6.97 2.19
N ALA A 59 15.95 -6.50 1.37
CA ALA A 59 15.76 -5.24 0.67
C ALA A 59 16.41 -5.25 -0.72
N VAL A 60 15.83 -4.46 -1.61
CA VAL A 60 16.33 -4.25 -2.97
C VAL A 60 16.71 -2.80 -3.14
N ILE A 61 17.91 -2.55 -3.64
CA ILE A 61 18.37 -1.21 -4.01
C ILE A 61 18.27 -1.09 -5.52
N ILE A 62 17.49 -0.12 -5.99
CA ILE A 62 17.32 0.14 -7.43
C ILE A 62 18.00 1.46 -7.75
N HIS A 63 18.99 1.39 -8.64
CA HIS A 63 19.61 2.55 -9.27
C HIS A 63 19.01 2.75 -10.65
N GLU A 64 18.41 3.90 -10.89
CA GLU A 64 17.93 4.27 -12.22
C GLU A 64 18.94 5.16 -12.95
N THR A 65 18.95 5.05 -14.27
CA THR A 65 19.62 6.02 -15.13
C THR A 65 18.57 6.71 -15.98
N VAL A 66 18.42 8.01 -15.81
CA VAL A 66 17.66 8.90 -16.71
C VAL A 66 18.62 9.95 -17.25
N SER A 67 18.64 10.12 -18.58
CA SER A 67 19.55 11.04 -19.25
C SER A 67 19.47 12.46 -18.70
N GLY A 68 20.62 13.02 -18.29
CA GLY A 68 20.75 14.41 -17.85
C GLY A 68 20.48 14.69 -16.37
N VAL A 69 20.31 13.67 -15.54
CA VAL A 69 20.05 13.83 -14.09
C VAL A 69 20.95 12.91 -13.27
N THR A 70 21.52 13.42 -12.18
CA THR A 70 22.24 12.61 -11.17
C THR A 70 21.19 11.94 -10.28
N HIS A 71 21.05 10.61 -10.38
CA HIS A 71 20.01 9.87 -9.66
C HIS A 71 20.45 9.41 -8.28
N VAL A 72 19.48 9.39 -7.37
CA VAL A 72 19.65 8.88 -6.00
C VAL A 72 19.11 7.44 -5.98
N PRO A 73 19.86 6.45 -5.46
CA PRO A 73 19.35 5.09 -5.32
C PRO A 73 18.07 5.06 -4.49
N THR A 74 17.12 4.23 -4.90
CA THR A 74 15.89 3.99 -4.13
C THR A 74 15.93 2.61 -3.52
N GLU A 75 15.81 2.55 -2.20
CA GLU A 75 15.75 1.31 -1.44
C GLU A 75 14.30 0.88 -1.20
N TYR A 76 14.03 -0.42 -1.37
CA TYR A 76 12.76 -1.08 -1.14
C TYR A 76 12.95 -2.18 -0.10
N GLU A 77 12.47 -1.94 1.11
CA GLU A 77 12.40 -2.97 2.14
C GLU A 77 11.26 -3.94 1.85
N ILE A 78 11.51 -5.22 2.05
CA ILE A 78 10.56 -6.31 1.86
C ILE A 78 10.53 -7.12 3.17
N PRO A 79 9.44 -7.01 3.96
CA PRO A 79 9.28 -7.82 5.17
C PRO A 79 9.20 -9.31 4.85
N ALA A 80 9.77 -10.16 5.72
CA ALA A 80 9.78 -11.62 5.53
C ALA A 80 8.39 -12.24 5.43
N ASP A 81 7.36 -11.60 6.00
CA ASP A 81 5.99 -12.11 6.02
C ASP A 81 5.29 -12.03 4.64
N LEU A 82 5.91 -11.40 3.64
CA LEU A 82 5.43 -11.39 2.26
C LEU A 82 5.81 -12.69 1.54
N ASP A 83 5.28 -13.80 2.06
CA ASP A 83 5.37 -15.11 1.41
C ASP A 83 4.69 -15.06 0.02
N GLY A 84 5.51 -15.16 -1.03
CA GLY A 84 5.10 -15.49 -2.40
C GLY A 84 4.40 -14.41 -3.23
N THR A 85 4.13 -13.23 -2.68
CA THR A 85 3.49 -12.10 -3.42
C THR A 85 4.31 -10.81 -3.38
N GLY A 86 5.58 -10.85 -2.96
CA GLY A 86 6.50 -9.72 -2.84
C GLY A 86 6.72 -8.99 -4.16
N LYS A 87 5.73 -8.19 -4.56
CA LYS A 87 5.73 -7.38 -5.77
C LYS A 87 6.19 -5.98 -5.43
N ILE A 88 7.37 -5.62 -5.89
CA ILE A 88 7.84 -4.25 -5.88
C ILE A 88 7.34 -3.57 -7.15
N THR A 89 6.68 -2.42 -6.98
CA THR A 89 6.37 -1.52 -8.11
C THR A 89 7.36 -0.36 -8.09
N PHE A 90 8.14 -0.24 -9.17
CA PHE A 90 9.14 0.81 -9.35
C PHE A 90 8.70 1.82 -10.43
N PRO A 91 8.85 3.14 -10.21
CA PRO A 91 9.29 3.78 -8.98
C PRO A 91 8.17 3.76 -7.91
N LYS A 92 8.53 4.01 -6.64
CA LYS A 92 7.56 4.12 -5.54
C LYS A 92 6.47 5.12 -5.93
N GLY A 93 5.21 4.74 -5.76
CA GLY A 93 4.10 5.66 -5.88
C GLY A 93 4.32 6.86 -4.95
N LYS A 94 3.89 8.05 -5.37
CA LYS A 94 3.95 9.23 -4.50
C LYS A 94 3.19 8.92 -3.20
N SER A 95 3.85 9.10 -2.06
CA SER A 95 3.17 9.00 -0.76
C SER A 95 2.01 10.00 -0.73
N ALA A 96 0.89 9.58 -0.12
CA ALA A 96 -0.24 10.48 0.10
C ALA A 96 0.25 11.73 0.84
N LEU A 97 -0.17 12.90 0.36
CA LEU A 97 0.15 14.15 1.03
C LEU A 97 -0.59 14.20 2.37
N GLN A 98 -0.01 14.83 3.39
CA GLN A 98 -0.65 14.97 4.71
C GLN A 98 -2.08 15.54 4.59
N SER A 99 -2.29 16.49 3.67
CA SER A 99 -3.61 17.07 3.39
C SER A 99 -4.64 16.05 2.89
N GLN A 100 -4.22 15.00 2.20
CA GLN A 100 -5.09 13.91 1.77
C GLN A 100 -5.45 13.00 2.96
N LEU A 101 -4.51 12.77 3.87
CA LEU A 101 -4.76 12.02 5.11
C LEU A 101 -5.70 12.79 6.05
N ASP A 102 -5.50 14.10 6.18
CA ASP A 102 -6.35 14.98 6.98
C ASP A 102 -7.79 15.03 6.43
N ASN A 103 -7.92 15.07 5.09
CA ASN A 103 -9.22 15.03 4.43
C ASN A 103 -9.93 13.69 4.66
N LEU A 104 -9.19 12.58 4.61
CA LEU A 104 -9.73 11.25 4.90
C LEU A 104 -10.22 11.15 6.35
N ASP A 105 -9.45 11.63 7.32
CA ASP A 105 -9.86 11.68 8.74
C ASP A 105 -11.15 12.49 8.93
N ALA A 106 -11.24 13.66 8.28
CA ALA A 106 -12.45 14.49 8.32
C ALA A 106 -13.68 13.77 7.73
N GLN A 107 -13.52 13.07 6.60
CA GLN A 107 -14.60 12.27 6.00
C GLN A 107 -15.05 11.12 6.90
N VAL A 108 -14.12 10.40 7.52
CA VAL A 108 -14.43 9.30 8.45
C VAL A 108 -15.18 9.82 9.68
N LYS A 109 -14.77 10.95 10.26
CA LYS A 109 -15.47 11.58 11.39
C LYS A 109 -16.87 12.06 11.02
N ALA A 110 -17.04 12.63 9.83
CA ALA A 110 -18.34 13.05 9.32
C ALA A 110 -19.27 11.83 9.14
N LEU A 111 -18.77 10.74 8.55
CA LEU A 111 -19.53 9.50 8.36
C LEU A 111 -19.89 8.85 9.70
N ALA A 112 -18.97 8.80 10.66
CA ALA A 112 -19.24 8.28 12.00
C ALA A 112 -20.34 9.09 12.72
N SER A 113 -20.33 10.41 12.56
CA SER A 113 -21.37 11.31 13.11
C SER A 113 -22.73 11.09 12.45
N GLN A 114 -22.76 10.89 11.13
CA GLN A 114 -23.99 10.54 10.40
C GLN A 114 -24.54 9.17 10.80
N ALA A 115 -23.67 8.17 10.97
CA ALA A 115 -24.05 6.84 11.42
C ALA A 115 -24.60 6.84 12.86
N ALA A 116 -24.01 7.63 13.76
CA ALA A 116 -24.51 7.82 15.12
C ALA A 116 -25.89 8.51 15.15
N SER A 117 -26.12 9.44 14.21
CA SER A 117 -27.42 10.13 14.05
C SER A 117 -28.50 9.25 13.42
N ASN A 118 -28.12 8.19 12.69
CA ASN A 118 -29.03 7.22 12.08
C ASN A 118 -29.32 5.98 12.96
N LYS A 119 -29.05 6.04 14.28
CA LYS A 119 -29.55 5.01 15.20
C LYS A 119 -31.08 4.92 15.05
N PRO A 120 -31.66 3.73 14.85
CA PRO A 120 -33.11 3.58 14.87
C PRO A 120 -33.59 3.84 16.30
N GLY A 121 -34.03 5.07 16.54
CA GLY A 121 -34.80 5.42 17.72
C GLY A 121 -36.14 4.70 17.66
N SER A 122 -36.23 3.61 18.42
CA SER A 122 -37.39 3.23 19.23
C SER A 122 -38.59 4.17 19.08
N ASN A 123 -39.58 3.69 18.34
CA ASN A 123 -40.88 4.31 18.16
C ASN A 123 -41.68 4.20 19.49
N GLU A 124 -41.29 4.96 20.51
CA GLU A 124 -42.06 5.12 21.75
C GLU A 124 -42.82 6.45 21.69
N ALA A 125 -43.83 6.49 20.82
CA ALA A 125 -44.79 7.58 20.77
C ALA A 125 -46.21 7.03 20.91
N ALA A 126 -46.89 7.54 21.94
CA ALA A 126 -48.34 7.60 22.12
C ALA A 126 -49.11 6.33 22.56
N ARG A 127 -49.03 6.01 23.86
CA ARG A 127 -50.20 5.53 24.63
C ARG A 127 -50.29 6.28 25.97
N SER A 128 -50.61 7.58 25.90
CA SER A 128 -51.11 8.32 27.06
C SER A 128 -52.58 7.95 27.26
N GLY A 129 -52.90 7.45 28.45
CA GLY A 129 -54.16 6.81 28.79
C GLY A 129 -55.38 7.72 28.67
N SER A 130 -56.45 7.15 28.12
CA SER A 130 -57.80 7.68 28.21
C SER A 130 -58.24 7.73 29.68
N GLN A 131 -58.23 8.90 30.29
CA GLN A 131 -58.92 9.11 31.56
C GLN A 131 -60.44 9.06 31.32
N GLY A 132 -61.07 8.11 32.01
CA GLY A 132 -62.48 7.80 31.91
C GLY A 132 -63.38 8.94 32.40
N THR A 133 -64.51 9.07 31.72
CA THR A 133 -65.66 9.88 32.09
C THR A 133 -66.30 9.32 33.36
N PRO A 134 -66.61 10.11 34.41
CA PRO A 134 -67.54 9.67 35.43
C PRO A 134 -68.97 9.93 34.96
N ARG A 135 -69.68 8.84 34.64
CA ARG A 135 -71.15 8.77 34.70
C ARG A 135 -71.57 8.96 36.17
N GLY A 136 -72.45 9.93 36.41
CA GLY A 136 -72.89 10.34 37.75
C GLY A 136 -73.77 9.35 38.49
N LYS A 137 -74.21 9.75 39.71
CA LYS A 137 -75.39 9.22 40.40
C LYS A 137 -75.88 10.20 41.46
N LYS A 138 -77.18 10.52 41.32
CA LYS A 138 -78.22 10.88 42.31
C LYS A 138 -77.97 12.00 43.31
#